data_AF-A0A1F9NSS0-F1
#
_entry.id   AF-A0A1F9NSS0-F1
#
_cell.length_a   1.000
_cell.length_b   1.000
_cell.length_c   1.000
_cell.angle_alpha   90.00
_cell.angle_beta   90.00
_cell.angle_gamma   90.00
#
_symmetry.space_group_name_H-M   'P 1'
#
loop_
_entity.id
_entity.type
_entity.pdbx_description
1 polymer ?
#
loop_
_entity_poly.entity_id
_entity_poly.type
_entity_poly.pdbx_seq_one_letter_code
_entity_poly.pdbx_strand_id
1 'polypeptide(L)'
;MERAMLWFKCAAMHDPVRPVVKRQAVVGWEAKNRKVDLTIEGPLKGDELLKRMKGWFTADVHAAVEIFSQYGKLKVLDDVDLVVETKGADEMEKLKKHLADTFQDEVWIEPMPKKKLV
;
A
#
# COMPACT_ATOMS: atom_id res chain seq x y z
N MET A 1 -6.16 1.08 17.62
CA MET A 1 -5.74 1.05 16.20
C MET A 1 -4.24 1.20 16.15
N GLU A 2 -3.58 0.35 15.38
CA GLU A 2 -2.14 0.38 15.16
C GLU A 2 -1.86 0.52 13.65
N ARG A 3 -0.74 1.14 13.30
CA ARG A 3 -0.33 1.36 11.92
C ARG A 3 1.04 0.77 11.70
N ALA A 4 1.25 0.22 10.51
CA ALA A 4 2.56 -0.25 10.08
C ALA A 4 2.83 0.16 8.64
N MET A 5 4.09 0.47 8.35
CA MET A 5 4.59 0.62 6.98
C MET A 5 4.67 -0.76 6.34
N LEU A 6 4.40 -0.82 5.03
CA LEU A 6 4.54 -2.03 4.24
C LEU A 6 5.88 -2.01 3.50
N TRP A 7 6.54 -3.15 3.50
CA TRP A 7 7.78 -3.37 2.79
C TRP A 7 7.68 -4.59 1.90
N PHE A 8 8.33 -4.49 0.75
CA PHE A 8 8.37 -5.52 -0.28
C PHE A 8 9.79 -5.68 -0.79
N LYS A 9 10.10 -6.86 -1.30
CA LYS A 9 11.32 -7.12 -2.05
C LYS A 9 11.11 -6.78 -3.52
N CYS A 10 11.93 -5.90 -4.08
CA CYS A 10 11.83 -5.50 -5.48
C CYS A 10 12.19 -6.66 -6.42
N ALA A 11 11.40 -6.86 -7.49
CA ALA A 11 11.66 -7.91 -8.48
C ALA A 11 12.96 -7.72 -9.27
N ALA A 12 13.40 -6.47 -9.49
CA ALA A 12 14.57 -6.16 -10.30
C ALA A 12 15.87 -6.15 -9.48
N MET A 13 15.85 -5.49 -8.32
CA MET A 13 17.06 -5.25 -7.51
C MET A 13 17.14 -6.15 -6.27
N HIS A 14 16.05 -6.84 -5.91
CA HIS A 14 15.91 -7.61 -4.66
C HIS A 14 16.10 -6.82 -3.37
N ASP A 15 16.09 -5.48 -3.46
CA ASP A 15 16.18 -4.58 -2.33
C ASP A 15 14.82 -4.36 -1.64
N PRO A 16 14.83 -4.03 -0.33
CA PRO A 16 13.64 -3.61 0.40
C PRO A 16 13.12 -2.28 -0.14
N VAL A 17 11.86 -2.27 -0.58
CA VAL A 17 11.16 -1.09 -1.12
C VAL A 17 9.79 -0.91 -0.48
N ARG A 18 9.35 0.34 -0.39
CA ARG A 18 8.00 0.69 0.08
C ARG A 18 7.15 1.29 -1.05
N PRO A 19 5.86 0.91 -1.16
CA PRO A 19 4.91 1.55 -2.06
C PRO A 19 4.66 3.00 -1.63
N VAL A 20 4.86 3.96 -2.54
CA VAL A 20 4.60 5.38 -2.27
C VAL A 20 3.87 6.04 -3.43
N VAL A 21 2.96 6.94 -3.10
CA VAL A 21 2.33 7.85 -4.07
C VAL A 21 3.29 9.03 -4.32
N LYS A 22 3.72 9.19 -5.57
CA LYS A 22 4.55 10.34 -5.99
C LYS A 22 3.72 11.50 -6.54
N ARG A 23 2.55 11.20 -7.10
CA ARG A 23 1.57 12.15 -7.62
C ARG A 23 0.19 11.51 -7.56
N GLN A 24 -0.84 12.30 -7.26
CA GLN A 24 -2.21 11.83 -7.25
C GLN A 24 -2.65 11.35 -8.63
N ALA A 25 -3.66 10.48 -8.65
CA ALA A 25 -4.26 10.06 -9.91
C ALA A 25 -5.03 11.24 -10.50
N VAL A 26 -4.74 11.56 -11.76
CA VAL A 26 -5.45 12.58 -12.52
C VAL A 26 -6.41 11.86 -13.46
N VAL A 27 -7.69 12.23 -13.40
CA VAL A 27 -8.74 11.71 -14.29
C VAL A 27 -9.34 12.88 -15.05
N GLY A 28 -9.62 12.66 -16.34
CA GLY A 28 -10.20 13.67 -17.22
C GLY A 28 -10.86 13.02 -18.44
N TRP A 29 -11.25 13.84 -19.40
CA TRP A 29 -11.90 13.40 -20.64
C TRP A 29 -11.21 13.99 -21.85
N GLU A 30 -10.99 13.17 -22.87
CA GLU A 30 -10.63 13.63 -24.21
C GLU A 30 -11.92 13.73 -25.05
N ALA A 31 -12.19 14.91 -25.60
CA ALA A 31 -13.37 15.12 -26.44
C ALA A 31 -13.03 14.97 -27.93
N LYS A 32 -13.86 14.22 -28.65
CA LYS A 32 -13.63 13.90 -30.07
C LYS A 32 -13.55 15.12 -30.99
N ASN A 33 -14.32 16.18 -30.71
CA ASN A 33 -14.52 17.31 -31.62
C ASN A 33 -13.95 18.65 -31.12
N ARG A 34 -13.37 18.69 -29.92
CA ARG A 34 -12.83 19.91 -29.31
C ARG A 34 -11.88 19.56 -28.18
N LYS A 35 -11.04 20.51 -27.77
CA LYS A 35 -10.23 20.36 -26.57
C LYS A 35 -11.09 20.52 -25.32
N VAL A 36 -10.87 19.65 -24.34
CA VAL A 36 -11.47 19.75 -23.00
C VAL A 36 -10.34 19.58 -21.99
N ASP A 37 -10.11 20.60 -21.17
CA ASP A 37 -9.03 20.62 -20.16
C ASP A 37 -9.58 20.40 -18.73
N LEU A 38 -10.71 19.70 -18.59
CA LEU A 38 -11.32 19.40 -17.30
C LEU A 38 -10.72 18.14 -16.70
N THR A 39 -9.92 18.31 -15.64
CA THR A 39 -9.32 17.22 -14.87
C THR A 39 -9.72 17.31 -13.40
N ILE A 40 -9.72 16.16 -12.73
CA ILE A 40 -9.81 16.05 -11.28
C ILE A 40 -8.63 15.25 -10.76
N GLU A 41 -8.06 15.68 -9.63
CA GLU A 41 -7.12 14.89 -8.87
C GLU A 41 -7.88 14.10 -7.81
N GLY A 42 -7.61 12.80 -7.73
CA GLY A 42 -8.24 11.91 -6.78
C GLY A 42 -7.20 11.10 -5.99
N PRO A 43 -7.43 10.86 -4.68
CA PRO A 43 -6.56 9.99 -3.90
C PRO A 43 -6.62 8.56 -4.43
N LEU A 44 -5.46 7.92 -4.60
CA LEU A 44 -5.39 6.49 -4.85
C LEU A 44 -5.81 5.72 -3.58
N LYS A 45 -6.67 4.71 -3.76
CA LYS A 45 -6.96 3.77 -2.66
C LYS A 45 -5.72 2.91 -2.38
N GLY A 46 -5.54 2.49 -1.13
CA GLY A 46 -4.35 1.75 -0.73
C GLY A 46 -4.20 0.39 -1.45
N ASP A 47 -5.31 -0.33 -1.66
CA ASP A 47 -5.32 -1.59 -2.40
C ASP A 47 -5.10 -1.38 -3.91
N GLU A 48 -5.65 -0.29 -4.46
CA GLU A 48 -5.45 0.11 -5.85
C GLU A 48 -3.97 0.44 -6.13
N LEU A 49 -3.31 1.17 -5.24
CA LEU A 49 -1.88 1.48 -5.35
C LEU A 49 -1.05 0.19 -5.48
N LEU A 50 -1.26 -0.78 -4.58
CA LEU A 50 -0.55 -2.05 -4.63
C LEU A 50 -0.81 -2.77 -5.95
N LYS A 51 -2.08 -2.95 -6.34
CA LYS A 51 -2.45 -3.66 -7.58
C LYS A 51 -1.80 -3.04 -8.83
N ARG A 52 -1.65 -1.72 -8.88
CA ARG A 52 -0.95 -1.01 -9.98
C ARG A 52 0.56 -1.29 -10.03
N MET A 53 1.16 -1.71 -8.92
CA MET A 53 2.57 -2.08 -8.81
C MET A 53 2.82 -3.58 -9.04
N LYS A 54 1.86 -4.29 -9.65
CA LYS A 54 2.03 -5.70 -10.06
C LYS A 54 3.28 -5.86 -10.92
N GLY A 55 4.11 -6.85 -10.57
CA GLY A 55 5.37 -7.16 -11.26
C GLY A 55 6.57 -6.31 -10.82
N TRP A 56 6.38 -5.34 -9.92
CA TRP A 56 7.49 -4.57 -9.34
C TRP A 56 8.11 -5.26 -8.12
N PHE A 57 7.37 -6.18 -7.50
CA PHE A 57 7.77 -6.98 -6.35
C PHE A 57 7.90 -8.45 -6.76
N THR A 58 8.70 -9.21 -6.02
CA THR A 58 8.80 -10.66 -6.21
C THR A 58 7.53 -11.39 -5.76
N ALA A 59 6.86 -10.87 -4.72
CA ALA A 59 5.62 -11.41 -4.19
C ALA A 59 4.39 -11.15 -5.07
N ASP A 60 3.39 -12.05 -4.99
CA ASP A 60 2.08 -11.81 -5.58
C ASP A 60 1.29 -10.75 -4.80
N VAL A 61 1.16 -9.59 -5.44
CA VAL A 61 0.44 -8.43 -4.92
C VAL A 61 -1.02 -8.71 -4.60
N HIS A 62 -1.71 -9.55 -5.38
CA HIS A 62 -3.12 -9.83 -5.15
C HIS A 62 -3.30 -10.62 -3.85
N ALA A 63 -2.49 -11.66 -3.66
CA ALA A 63 -2.44 -12.41 -2.42
C ALA A 63 -2.06 -11.52 -1.22
N ALA A 64 -1.09 -10.60 -1.39
CA ALA A 64 -0.71 -9.67 -0.33
C ALA A 64 -1.89 -8.75 0.07
N VAL A 65 -2.61 -8.19 -0.90
CA VAL A 65 -3.80 -7.36 -0.67
C VAL A 65 -4.89 -8.13 0.08
N GLU A 66 -5.12 -9.40 -0.27
CA GLU A 66 -6.08 -10.26 0.43
C GLU A 66 -5.68 -10.45 1.90
N ILE A 67 -4.42 -10.78 2.17
CA ILE A 67 -3.91 -10.92 3.53
C ILE A 67 -4.06 -9.61 4.30
N PHE A 68 -3.63 -8.47 3.75
CA PHE A 68 -3.80 -7.17 4.42
C PHE A 68 -5.26 -6.86 4.76
N SER A 69 -6.18 -7.20 3.87
CA SER A 69 -7.62 -6.94 4.04
C SER A 69 -8.28 -7.83 5.10
N GLN A 70 -7.69 -9.00 5.42
CA GLN A 70 -8.18 -9.87 6.49
C GLN A 70 -7.89 -9.32 7.89
N TYR A 71 -6.76 -8.63 8.07
CA TYR A 71 -6.32 -8.15 9.39
C TYR A 71 -6.49 -6.64 9.59
N GLY A 72 -6.63 -5.86 8.51
CA GLY A 72 -6.68 -4.41 8.59
C GLY A 72 -7.19 -3.75 7.31
N LYS A 73 -6.89 -2.45 7.19
CA LYS A 73 -7.22 -1.65 6.01
C LYS A 73 -5.97 -0.97 5.47
N LEU A 74 -5.74 -1.09 4.17
CA LEU A 74 -4.72 -0.34 3.47
C LEU A 74 -5.15 1.12 3.33
N LYS A 75 -4.27 2.04 3.72
CA LYS A 75 -4.50 3.49 3.67
C LYS A 75 -3.26 4.20 3.14
N VAL A 76 -3.47 5.29 2.41
CA VAL A 76 -2.40 6.23 2.07
C VAL A 76 -2.38 7.29 3.18
N LEU A 77 -1.26 7.40 3.89
CA LEU A 77 -1.01 8.37 4.94
C LEU A 77 -0.28 9.58 4.36
N ASP A 78 -0.70 10.78 4.75
CA ASP A 78 -0.11 12.06 4.32
C ASP A 78 0.04 12.15 2.79
N ASP A 79 -0.91 11.56 2.05
CA ASP A 79 -0.95 11.51 0.58
C ASP A 79 0.26 10.85 -0.10
N VAL A 80 1.11 10.15 0.65
CA VAL A 80 2.36 9.55 0.16
C VAL A 80 2.50 8.09 0.56
N ASP A 81 2.42 7.77 1.85
CA ASP A 81 2.89 6.49 2.36
C ASP A 81 1.78 5.45 2.47
N LEU A 82 1.98 4.28 1.87
CA LEU A 82 1.07 3.17 2.06
C LEU A 82 1.29 2.52 3.43
N VAL A 83 0.23 2.47 4.23
CA VAL A 83 0.21 1.84 5.55
C VAL A 83 -0.94 0.85 5.67
N VAL A 84 -0.79 -0.11 6.57
CA VAL A 84 -1.90 -0.97 7.02
C VAL A 84 -2.32 -0.52 8.42
N GLU A 85 -3.62 -0.29 8.59
CA GLU A 85 -4.21 0.04 9.87
C GLU A 85 -5.00 -1.17 10.41
N THR A 86 -4.59 -1.69 11.57
CA THR A 86 -5.23 -2.81 12.26
C THR A 86 -6.03 -2.30 13.48
N LYS A 87 -6.93 -3.13 14.00
CA LYS A 87 -7.74 -2.78 15.19
C LYS A 87 -6.86 -2.67 16.45
N GLY A 88 -5.91 -3.58 16.64
CA GLY A 88 -4.93 -3.56 17.71
C GLY A 88 -3.64 -4.30 17.38
N ALA A 89 -2.81 -4.47 18.42
CA ALA A 89 -1.53 -5.16 18.33
C ALA A 89 -1.69 -6.65 17.99
N ASP A 90 -2.74 -7.31 18.50
CA ASP A 90 -2.98 -8.73 18.23
C ASP A 90 -3.21 -9.01 16.74
N GLU A 91 -4.00 -8.18 16.04
CA GLU A 91 -4.15 -8.31 14.59
C GLU A 91 -2.86 -7.97 13.84
N MET A 92 -2.05 -7.05 14.36
CA MET A 92 -0.76 -6.69 13.78
C MET A 92 0.22 -7.87 13.83
N GLU A 93 0.30 -8.56 14.96
CA GLU A 93 1.16 -9.75 15.12
C GLU A 93 0.66 -10.93 14.27
N LYS A 94 -0.66 -11.14 14.20
CA LYS A 94 -1.23 -12.15 13.29
C LYS A 94 -0.92 -11.84 11.82
N LEU A 95 -1.00 -10.57 11.43
CA LEU A 95 -0.65 -10.12 10.09
C LEU A 95 0.82 -10.38 9.78
N LYS A 96 1.74 -9.98 10.68
CA LYS A 96 3.18 -10.27 10.53
C LYS A 96 3.45 -11.75 10.31
N LYS A 97 2.84 -12.61 11.13
CA LYS A 97 3.01 -14.05 11.02
C LYS A 97 2.49 -14.60 9.70
N HIS A 98 1.28 -14.21 9.29
CA HIS A 98 0.69 -14.70 8.03
C HIS A 98 1.51 -14.24 6.82
N LEU A 99 2.03 -13.01 6.83
CA LEU A 99 2.94 -12.52 5.79
C LEU A 99 4.24 -13.34 5.75
N ALA A 100 4.87 -13.60 6.90
CA ALA A 100 6.09 -14.40 6.95
C ALA A 100 5.87 -15.85 6.50
N ASP A 101 4.75 -16.46 6.90
CA ASP A 101 4.40 -17.84 6.53
C ASP A 101 4.12 -17.95 5.01
N THR A 102 3.62 -16.88 4.37
CA THR A 102 3.22 -16.89 2.95
C THR A 102 4.33 -16.39 2.02
N PHE A 103 5.02 -15.33 2.41
CA PHE A 103 5.96 -14.58 1.57
C PHE A 103 7.39 -14.60 2.11
N GLN A 104 7.66 -15.26 3.24
CA GLN A 104 9.00 -15.32 3.84
C GLN A 104 9.59 -13.91 4.08
N ASP A 105 10.64 -13.54 3.35
CA ASP A 105 11.30 -12.23 3.40
C ASP A 105 10.85 -11.27 2.29
N GLU A 106 9.90 -11.67 1.44
CA GLU A 106 9.46 -10.85 0.31
C GLU A 106 8.49 -9.74 0.69
N VAL A 107 7.71 -9.94 1.76
CA VAL A 107 6.72 -8.97 2.26
C VAL A 107 6.73 -8.95 3.78
N TRP A 108 6.91 -7.77 4.38
CA TRP A 108 6.81 -7.60 5.82
C TRP A 108 6.25 -6.22 6.16
N ILE A 109 5.98 -6.01 7.45
CA ILE A 109 5.47 -4.76 7.97
C ILE A 109 6.29 -4.28 9.17
N GLU A 110 6.44 -2.97 9.26
CA GLU A 110 7.13 -2.31 10.37
C GLU A 110 6.16 -1.38 11.12
N PRO A 111 5.81 -1.69 12.38
CA PRO A 111 4.93 -0.85 13.19
C PRO A 111 5.46 0.57 13.31
N MET A 112 4.59 1.55 13.08
CA MET A 112 4.93 2.95 13.26
C MET A 112 4.93 3.31 14.75
N PRO A 113 5.92 4.07 15.23
CA PRO A 113 5.92 4.54 16.62
C PRO A 113 4.69 5.41 16.88
N LYS A 114 4.00 5.15 17.99
CA LYS A 114 2.90 6.01 18.46
C LYS A 114 3.49 7.38 18.78
N LYS A 115 3.24 8.37 17.92
CA LYS A 115 3.57 9.77 18.24
C LYS A 115 2.75 10.14 19.47
N LYS A 116 3.37 10.20 20.66
CA LYS A 116 2.75 10.84 21.82
C LYS A 116 2.55 12.29 21.42
N LEU A 117 1.30 12.72 21.29
CA LEU A 117 0.97 14.13 21.33
C LEU A 117 1.38 14.57 22.74
N VAL A 118 2.51 15.27 22.83
CA VAL A 118 2.92 16.00 24.03
C VAL A 118 2.20 17.33 24.03
#